data_AF-A0A367IKU8-F1
#
_entry.id   AF-A0A367IKU8-F1
#
_cell.length_a   1.000
_cell.length_b   1.000
_cell.length_c   1.000
_cell.angle_alpha   90.00
_cell.angle_beta   90.00
_cell.angle_gamma   90.00
#
_symmetry.space_group_name_H-M   'P 1'
#
loop_
_entity.id
_entity.type
_entity.pdbx_description
1 polymer ?
#
loop_
_entity_poly.entity_id
_entity_poly.type
_entity_poly.pdbx_seq_one_letter_code
_entity_poly.pdbx_strand_id
1 'polypeptide(L)'
;QRKTWIDLGQKYNVPVDCIVLTTTEQECSKRIQCREDHPTGVIGDSGVQILKKFMRNYRPPRTDQLEGIQRILYLDPSPEPYCTPERIDTIFHLLDQCPILEQMKEN
;
A
#
# COMPACT_ATOMS: atom_id res chain seq x y z
N GLN A 1 5.60 -10.13 2.36
CA GLN A 1 4.63 -10.01 1.24
C GLN A 1 5.25 -9.28 0.05
N ARG A 2 5.81 -8.07 0.20
CA ARG A 2 6.44 -7.32 -0.92
C ARG A 2 7.43 -8.12 -1.77
N LYS A 3 8.35 -8.87 -1.14
CA LYS A 3 9.38 -9.67 -1.83
C LYS A 3 8.84 -10.51 -3.01
N THR A 4 7.68 -11.13 -2.84
CA THR A 4 7.06 -11.94 -3.91
C THR A 4 6.80 -11.13 -5.18
N TRP A 5 6.30 -9.90 -5.06
CA TRP A 5 5.99 -9.04 -6.19
C TRP A 5 7.25 -8.49 -6.85
N ILE A 6 8.25 -8.13 -6.03
CA ILE A 6 9.58 -7.72 -6.50
C ILE A 6 10.23 -8.84 -7.31
N ASP A 7 10.28 -10.06 -6.77
CA ASP A 7 10.90 -11.21 -7.43
C ASP A 7 10.21 -11.53 -8.77
N LEU A 8 8.88 -11.35 -8.84
CA LEU A 8 8.11 -11.50 -10.08
C LEU A 8 8.44 -10.39 -11.09
N GLY A 9 8.48 -9.12 -10.67
CA GLY A 9 8.85 -8.01 -11.53
C GLY A 9 10.24 -8.20 -12.13
N GLN A 10 11.21 -8.62 -11.30
CA GLN A 10 12.56 -8.98 -11.75
C GLN A 10 12.54 -10.13 -12.76
N LYS A 11 11.82 -11.21 -12.46
CA LYS A 11 11.72 -12.39 -13.34
C LYS A 11 11.20 -12.04 -14.74
N TYR A 12 10.25 -11.12 -14.83
CA TYR A 12 9.61 -10.73 -16.09
C TYR A 12 10.13 -9.39 -16.66
N ASN A 13 11.16 -8.81 -16.05
CA ASN A 13 11.73 -7.52 -16.42
C ASN A 13 10.68 -6.38 -16.49
N VAL A 14 9.79 -6.34 -15.49
CA VAL A 14 8.74 -5.33 -15.32
C VAL A 14 9.04 -4.49 -14.08
N PRO A 15 9.01 -3.15 -14.15
CA PRO A 15 9.22 -2.29 -12.99
C PRO A 15 8.12 -2.50 -11.93
N VAL A 16 8.50 -2.37 -10.67
CA VAL A 16 7.57 -2.49 -9.54
C VAL A 16 7.50 -1.17 -8.81
N ASP A 17 6.32 -0.55 -8.82
CA ASP A 17 6.02 0.64 -8.04
C ASP A 17 5.29 0.27 -6.75
N CYS A 18 5.39 1.13 -5.74
CA CYS A 18 4.77 0.91 -4.44
C CYS A 18 3.88 2.10 -4.03
N ILE A 19 2.62 1.82 -3.72
CA ILE A 19 1.70 2.79 -3.11
C ILE A 19 1.55 2.43 -1.63
N VAL A 20 1.91 3.36 -0.76
CA VAL A 20 1.75 3.25 0.70
C VAL A 20 0.51 4.01 1.10
N LEU A 21 -0.52 3.31 1.57
CA LEU A 21 -1.71 3.93 2.14
C LEU A 21 -1.38 4.43 3.56
N THR A 22 -1.45 5.74 3.80
CA THR A 22 -1.03 6.37 5.07
C THR A 22 -2.15 6.38 6.13
N THR A 23 -3.24 5.64 5.89
CA THR A 23 -4.37 5.54 6.83
C THR A 23 -3.92 4.96 8.17
N THR A 24 -4.25 5.63 9.27
CA THR A 24 -3.82 5.22 10.61
C THR A 24 -4.57 3.97 11.11
N GLU A 25 -3.97 3.24 12.05
CA GLU A 25 -4.63 2.09 12.70
C GLU A 25 -5.96 2.51 13.36
N GLN A 26 -6.01 3.70 13.96
CA GLN A 26 -7.21 4.22 14.61
C GLN A 26 -8.34 4.43 13.58
N GLU A 27 -8.02 5.04 12.45
CA GLU A 27 -9.00 5.28 11.38
C GLU A 27 -9.48 3.96 10.77
N CYS A 28 -8.56 3.03 10.49
CA CYS A 28 -8.91 1.67 10.06
C CYS A 28 -9.80 0.94 11.07
N SER A 29 -9.53 1.07 12.37
CA SER A 29 -10.33 0.45 13.44
C SER A 29 -11.76 0.98 13.44
N LYS A 30 -11.94 2.30 13.36
CA LYS A 30 -13.27 2.94 13.26
C LYS A 30 -14.03 2.43 12.03
N ARG A 31 -13.36 2.40 10.88
CA ARG A 31 -13.97 1.92 9.62
C ARG A 31 -14.39 0.45 9.71
N ILE A 32 -13.60 -0.41 10.36
CA ILE A 32 -13.93 -1.83 10.56
C ILE A 32 -15.09 -2.02 11.54
N GLN A 33 -15.16 -1.20 12.59
CA GLN A 33 -16.25 -1.26 13.58
C GLN A 33 -17.61 -0.95 12.95
N CYS A 34 -17.66 0.03 12.05
CA CYS A 34 -18.89 0.41 11.34
C CYS A 34 -19.11 -0.39 10.04
N ARG A 35 -18.25 -1.36 9.73
CA ARG A 35 -18.32 -2.10 8.47
C ARG A 35 -19.38 -3.18 8.55
N GLU A 36 -20.26 -3.18 7.56
CA GLU A 36 -21.23 -4.24 7.31
C GLU A 36 -20.78 -5.06 6.09
N ASP A 37 -21.13 -6.35 6.06
CA ASP A 37 -20.96 -7.23 4.89
C ASP A 37 -19.56 -7.32 4.25
N HIS A 38 -18.50 -7.47 5.06
CA HIS A 38 -17.16 -7.76 4.50
C HIS A 38 -17.07 -9.22 4.00
N PRO A 39 -16.59 -9.48 2.76
CA PRO A 39 -16.56 -10.82 2.15
C PRO A 39 -15.85 -11.91 2.96
N THR A 40 -14.92 -11.50 3.84
CA THR A 40 -14.14 -12.41 4.70
C THR A 40 -14.42 -12.25 6.19
N GLY A 41 -15.53 -11.60 6.57
CA GLY A 41 -15.97 -11.47 7.97
C GLY A 41 -15.12 -10.55 8.84
N VAL A 42 -14.39 -9.60 8.25
CA VAL A 42 -13.58 -8.59 8.96
C VAL A 42 -14.50 -7.42 9.35
N ILE A 43 -15.31 -7.64 10.38
CA ILE A 43 -16.30 -6.69 10.91
C ILE A 43 -16.23 -6.62 12.43
N GLY A 44 -16.60 -5.49 13.02
CA GLY A 44 -16.66 -5.31 14.48
C GLY A 44 -15.34 -5.61 15.20
N ASP A 45 -15.43 -6.09 16.43
CA ASP A 45 -14.25 -6.32 17.29
C ASP A 45 -13.33 -7.41 16.76
N SER A 46 -13.87 -8.47 16.15
CA SER A 46 -13.07 -9.54 15.56
C SER A 46 -12.22 -9.02 14.40
N GLY A 47 -12.79 -8.13 13.56
CA GLY A 47 -12.06 -7.43 12.51
C GLY A 47 -10.94 -6.53 13.06
N VAL A 48 -11.18 -5.82 14.16
CA VAL A 48 -10.14 -5.00 14.81
C VAL A 48 -8.98 -5.86 15.34
N GLN A 49 -9.26 -7.06 15.87
CA GLN A 49 -8.19 -7.98 16.28
C GLN A 49 -7.36 -8.49 15.10
N ILE A 50 -7.99 -8.67 13.93
CA ILE A 50 -7.28 -9.00 12.69
C ILE A 50 -6.37 -7.84 12.27
N LEU A 51 -6.88 -6.59 12.30
CA LEU A 51 -6.08 -5.40 12.01
C LEU A 51 -4.82 -5.33 12.88
N LYS A 52 -4.93 -5.55 14.19
CA LYS A 52 -3.77 -5.56 15.11
C LYS A 52 -2.68 -6.56 14.70
N LYS A 53 -3.07 -7.73 14.18
CA LYS A 53 -2.12 -8.73 13.67
C LYS A 53 -1.38 -8.23 12.42
N PHE A 54 -2.09 -7.57 11.51
CA PHE A 54 -1.48 -6.95 10.33
C PHE A 54 -0.52 -5.82 10.71
N MET A 55 -0.92 -4.93 11.63
CA MET A 55 -0.09 -3.82 12.07
C MET A 55 1.22 -4.28 12.71
N ARG A 56 1.19 -5.35 13.52
CA ARG A 56 2.41 -5.92 14.13
C ARG A 56 3.42 -6.40 13.07
N ASN A 57 2.92 -6.97 11.97
CA ASN A 57 3.74 -7.51 10.89
C ASN A 57 4.06 -6.46 9.80
N TYR A 58 3.44 -5.29 9.86
CA TYR A 58 3.66 -4.23 8.88
C TYR A 58 5.07 -3.67 9.02
N ARG A 59 5.70 -3.46 7.87
CA ARG A 59 6.98 -2.77 7.72
C ARG A 59 6.84 -1.84 6.52
N PRO A 60 7.08 -0.52 6.65
CA PRO A 60 7.03 0.37 5.50
C PRO A 60 8.12 -0.01 4.46
N PRO A 61 7.98 0.38 3.18
CA PRO A 61 9.08 0.27 2.24
C PRO A 61 10.24 1.18 2.67
N ARG A 62 11.46 0.71 2.46
CA ARG A 62 12.68 1.45 2.76
C ARG A 62 13.13 2.23 1.53
N THR A 63 13.41 3.51 1.69
CA THR A 63 13.96 4.37 0.63
C THR A 63 15.49 4.32 0.58
N ASP A 64 16.14 3.92 1.68
CA ASP A 64 17.59 3.77 1.81
C ASP A 64 18.11 2.41 1.32
N GLN A 65 17.23 1.42 1.23
CA GLN A 65 17.49 0.11 0.63
C GLN A 65 16.39 -0.17 -0.37
N LEU A 66 16.63 0.23 -1.60
CA LEU A 66 15.68 0.08 -2.69
C LEU A 66 15.50 -1.40 -2.98
N GLU A 67 14.45 -2.00 -2.39
CA GLU A 67 14.08 -3.41 -2.45
C GLU A 67 13.70 -3.87 -3.89
N GLY A 68 14.19 -3.22 -4.95
CA GLY A 68 13.71 -3.40 -6.33
C GLY A 68 12.44 -2.61 -6.65
N ILE A 69 12.14 -1.57 -5.85
CA ILE A 69 11.01 -0.65 -6.07
C ILE A 69 11.49 0.54 -6.90
N GLN A 70 10.77 0.88 -7.97
CA GLN A 70 11.10 1.98 -8.87
C GLN A 70 10.57 3.33 -8.36
N ARG A 71 9.30 3.41 -7.95
CA ARG A 71 8.70 4.61 -7.33
C ARG A 71 7.94 4.26 -6.06
N ILE A 72 7.87 5.23 -5.15
CA ILE A 72 7.03 5.12 -3.94
C ILE A 72 6.12 6.34 -3.86
N LEU A 73 4.80 6.09 -3.88
CA LEU A 73 3.77 7.09 -3.58
C LEU A 73 3.21 6.87 -2.19
N TYR A 74 3.22 7.89 -1.35
CA TYR A 74 2.49 7.90 -0.08
C TYR A 74 1.13 8.55 -0.31
N LEU A 75 0.07 7.76 -0.19
CA LEU A 75 -1.28 8.16 -0.51
C LEU A 75 -2.11 8.35 0.75
N ASP A 76 -2.60 9.58 0.93
CA ASP A 76 -3.49 9.93 2.02
C ASP A 76 -4.88 9.29 1.91
N PRO A 77 -5.52 8.98 3.06
CA PRO A 77 -6.83 8.35 3.08
C PRO A 77 -7.86 9.13 2.27
N SER A 78 -8.65 8.42 1.50
CA SER A 78 -9.86 8.99 0.89
C SER A 78 -10.84 9.45 1.97
N PRO A 79 -11.47 10.63 1.81
CA PRO A 79 -12.65 10.98 2.60
C PRO A 79 -13.85 10.12 2.20
N GLU A 80 -13.93 9.71 0.93
CA GLU A 80 -15.00 8.87 0.40
C GLU A 80 -14.70 7.38 0.58
N PRO A 81 -15.70 6.53 0.89
CA PRO A 81 -15.50 5.09 1.09
C PRO A 81 -15.33 4.31 -0.23
N TYR A 82 -15.63 4.94 -1.37
CA TYR A 82 -15.48 4.39 -2.72
C TYR A 82 -14.34 5.08 -3.46
N CYS A 83 -13.66 4.33 -4.32
CA CYS A 83 -12.64 4.86 -5.22
C CYS A 83 -13.23 4.92 -6.63
N THR A 84 -13.42 6.12 -7.19
CA THR A 84 -13.94 6.29 -8.54
C THR A 84 -12.85 6.04 -9.60
N PRO A 85 -13.21 5.81 -10.89
CA PRO A 85 -12.23 5.74 -11.97
C PRO A 85 -11.34 6.99 -12.07
N GLU A 86 -11.91 8.19 -11.93
CA GLU A 86 -11.16 9.46 -11.96
C GLU A 86 -10.20 9.57 -10.76
N ARG A 87 -10.67 9.05 -9.62
CA ARG A 87 -9.90 8.58 -8.46
C ARG A 87 -8.57 7.95 -8.85
N ILE A 88 -8.73 6.81 -9.51
CA ILE A 88 -7.66 5.89 -9.88
C ILE A 88 -6.70 6.58 -10.84
N ASP A 89 -7.22 7.25 -11.87
CA ASP A 89 -6.40 7.98 -12.85
C ASP A 89 -5.54 9.06 -12.19
N THR A 90 -6.12 9.80 -11.23
CA THR A 90 -5.39 10.80 -10.45
C THR A 90 -4.25 10.16 -9.65
N ILE A 91 -4.50 9.02 -9.00
CA ILE A 91 -3.47 8.30 -8.22
C ILE A 91 -2.33 7.82 -9.12
N PHE A 92 -2.64 7.27 -10.29
CA PHE A 92 -1.62 6.83 -11.24
C PHE A 92 -0.83 8.01 -11.81
N HIS A 93 -1.49 9.13 -12.11
CA HIS A 93 -0.78 10.34 -12.52
C HIS A 93 0.20 10.84 -11.44
N LEU A 94 -0.21 10.84 -10.17
CA LEU A 94 0.67 11.18 -9.05
C LEU A 94 1.84 10.20 -8.89
N LEU A 95 1.59 8.91 -9.13
CA LEU A 95 2.63 7.89 -9.09
C LEU A 95 3.67 8.12 -10.19
N ASP A 96 3.26 8.44 -11.42
CA ASP A 96 4.16 8.72 -12.54
C ASP A 96 5.07 9.93 -12.29
N GLN A 97 4.60 10.89 -11.49
CA GLN A 97 5.35 12.08 -11.07
C GLN A 97 6.35 11.80 -9.94
N CYS A 98 6.28 10.64 -9.28
CA CYS A 98 7.23 10.30 -8.23
C CYS A 98 8.63 10.06 -8.82
N PRO A 99 9.70 10.45 -8.10
CA PRO A 99 11.07 10.24 -8.55
C PRO A 99 11.36 8.76 -8.71
N ILE A 100 12.10 8.41 -9.76
CA ILE A 100 12.67 7.08 -9.91
C ILE A 100 13.76 6.93 -8.85
N LEU A 101 13.60 5.90 -8.03
CA LEU A 101 14.59 5.48 -7.06
C LEU A 101 15.67 4.70 -7.80
N GLU A 102 16.68 5.39 -8.34
CA GLU A 102 17.77 4.73 -9.04
C GLU A 102 18.51 3.77 -8.10
N GLN A 103 18.75 2.54 -8.57
CA GLN A 103 19.77 1.70 -7.95
C GLN A 103 21.10 2.44 -8.10
N MET A 104 21.61 3.03 -7.01
CA MET A 104 23.03 3.38 -6.93
C MET A 104 23.80 2.07 -7.08
N LYS A 105 24.15 1.71 -8.32
CA LYS A 105 25.13 0.67 -8.59
C LYS A 105 26.46 1.24 -8.10
N GLU A 106 26.90 0.79 -6.94
CA GLU A 106 28.31 0.92 -6.56
C GLU A 106 29.13 0.22 -7.65
N ASN A 107 30.00 0.98 -8.31
CA ASN A 107 31.06 0.49 -9.18
C ASN A 107 32.19 -0.11 -8.34
#